data_AF-A0A923PY62-F1
#
_entry.id   AF-A0A923PY62-F1
#
_cell.length_a   1.000
_cell.length_b   1.000
_cell.length_c   1.000
_cell.angle_alpha   90.00
_cell.angle_beta   90.00
_cell.angle_gamma   90.00
#
_symmetry.space_group_name_H-M   'P 1'
#
loop_
_entity.id
_entity.type
_entity.pdbx_description
1 polymer ?
#
loop_
_entity_poly.entity_id
_entity_poly.type
_entity_poly.pdbx_seq_one_letter_code
_entity_poly.pdbx_strand_id
1 'polypeptide(L)'
;MTLGLTVASRGEEVEVASLRFTSARAPHNTPDAWFEAEVVLNVAPPPSAPGRMVNRVRVALAIGWELPAPAGGVRRVEYYRAEAECVALEAGRADVRFYLPPELVKRDQLHGSPKFWTVDLAAGGRALPATRTASAAPLAADPAARRAFQIAATAAAPANDGLLQPQYLTPFALEYPRATPNFVRREAAAFHPARASP
;
A
#
# COMPACT_ATOMS: atom_id res chain seq x y z
N MET A 1 -11.87 24.96 41.99
CA MET A 1 -12.11 23.64 41.38
C MET A 1 -11.79 23.77 39.90
N THR A 2 -10.58 23.34 39.51
CA THR A 2 -10.13 23.39 38.10
C THR A 2 -10.38 22.01 37.52
N LEU A 3 -11.39 21.88 36.67
CA LEU A 3 -11.66 20.65 35.92
C LEU A 3 -10.57 20.50 34.85
N GLY A 4 -9.65 19.58 35.07
CA GLY A 4 -8.70 19.14 34.05
C GLY A 4 -9.46 18.46 32.92
N LEU A 5 -9.42 19.06 31.73
CA LEU A 5 -9.83 18.40 30.50
C LEU A 5 -8.83 17.27 30.21
N THR A 6 -9.20 16.05 30.57
CA THR A 6 -8.52 14.84 30.08
C THR A 6 -8.82 14.74 28.59
N VAL A 7 -7.89 15.19 27.75
CA VAL A 7 -7.90 14.85 26.33
C VAL A 7 -7.59 13.37 26.24
N ALA A 8 -8.63 12.55 26.17
CA ALA A 8 -8.49 11.15 25.81
C ALA A 8 -7.80 11.10 24.45
N SER A 9 -6.61 10.51 24.37
CA SER A 9 -5.96 10.22 23.11
C SER A 9 -6.85 9.23 22.35
N ARG A 10 -7.73 9.75 21.48
CA ARG A 10 -8.48 8.91 20.57
C ARG A 10 -7.46 8.20 19.68
N GLY A 11 -7.52 6.88 19.63
CA GLY A 11 -6.83 6.13 18.57
C GLY A 11 -7.21 6.74 17.21
N GLU A 12 -6.27 6.70 16.27
CA GLU A 12 -6.52 7.21 14.92
C GLU A 12 -7.71 6.50 14.29
N GLU A 13 -8.46 7.22 13.46
CA GLU A 13 -9.66 6.73 12.80
C GLU A 13 -9.36 5.50 11.91
N VAL A 14 -8.15 5.43 11.37
CA VAL A 14 -7.60 4.25 10.69
C VAL A 14 -6.13 4.10 11.05
N GLU A 15 -5.72 2.90 11.38
CA GLU A 15 -4.32 2.55 11.64
C GLU A 15 -3.90 1.26 10.93
N VAL A 16 -2.61 1.12 10.64
CA VAL A 16 -2.06 -0.14 10.13
C VAL A 16 -1.93 -1.13 11.28
N ALA A 17 -2.68 -2.23 11.25
CA ALA A 17 -2.60 -3.29 12.25
C ALA A 17 -1.40 -4.21 11.98
N SER A 18 -1.20 -4.59 10.72
CA SER A 18 -0.07 -5.42 10.29
C SER A 18 0.13 -5.34 8.79
N LEU A 19 1.33 -5.68 8.33
CA LEU A 19 1.64 -5.89 6.91
C LEU A 19 2.19 -7.31 6.76
N ARG A 20 1.57 -8.09 5.85
CA ARG A 20 1.98 -9.46 5.55
C ARG A 20 2.48 -9.57 4.13
N PHE A 21 3.49 -10.40 3.93
CA PHE A 21 4.07 -10.68 2.62
C PHE A 21 4.00 -12.16 2.33
N THR A 22 3.42 -12.53 1.20
CA THR A 22 3.22 -13.94 0.82
C THR A 22 3.43 -14.13 -0.68
N SER A 23 3.53 -15.40 -1.08
CA SER A 23 3.45 -15.81 -2.46
C SER A 23 2.01 -16.21 -2.75
N ALA A 24 1.31 -15.47 -3.61
CA ALA A 24 -0.04 -15.77 -4.04
C ALA A 24 -0.03 -16.46 -5.41
N ARG A 25 -0.95 -17.40 -5.64
CA ARG A 25 -1.23 -17.94 -6.97
C ARG A 25 -2.53 -17.33 -7.45
N ALA A 26 -2.59 -16.93 -8.71
CA ALA A 26 -3.86 -16.55 -9.29
C ALA A 26 -4.82 -17.76 -9.23
N PRO A 27 -6.13 -17.52 -9.03
CA PRO A 27 -7.15 -18.54 -9.26
C PRO A 27 -7.00 -19.13 -10.68
N HIS A 28 -7.40 -20.39 -10.85
CA HIS A 28 -7.20 -21.19 -12.08
C HIS A 28 -5.78 -21.70 -12.37
N ASN A 29 -4.95 -21.82 -11.34
CA ASN A 29 -3.75 -22.66 -11.39
C ASN A 29 -2.69 -22.19 -12.40
N THR A 30 -2.57 -20.86 -12.62
CA THR A 30 -1.40 -20.33 -13.35
C THR A 30 -0.13 -20.75 -12.60
N PRO A 31 0.89 -21.28 -13.30
CA PRO A 31 2.04 -21.91 -12.64
C PRO A 31 2.84 -20.92 -11.80
N ASP A 32 2.76 -19.64 -12.14
CA ASP A 32 3.64 -18.63 -11.61
C ASP A 32 3.05 -17.87 -10.42
N ALA A 33 3.89 -17.71 -9.41
CA ALA A 33 3.55 -17.03 -8.17
C ALA A 33 3.67 -15.51 -8.32
N TRP A 34 2.62 -14.82 -7.91
CA TRP A 34 2.63 -13.40 -7.64
C TRP A 34 3.19 -13.16 -6.24
N PHE A 35 3.89 -12.05 -6.06
CA PHE A 35 4.16 -11.55 -4.71
C PHE A 35 2.93 -10.78 -4.23
N GLU A 36 2.49 -11.02 -3.00
CA GLU A 36 1.37 -10.34 -2.36
C GLU A 36 1.86 -9.59 -1.12
N ALA A 37 1.48 -8.30 -1.03
CA ALA A 37 1.57 -7.50 0.17
C ALA A 37 0.15 -7.18 0.67
N GLU A 38 -0.20 -7.68 1.85
CA GLU A 38 -1.51 -7.50 2.47
C GLU A 38 -1.38 -6.52 3.65
N VAL A 39 -1.86 -5.30 3.43
CA VAL A 39 -1.98 -4.25 4.45
C VAL A 39 -3.28 -4.47 5.21
N VAL A 40 -3.16 -4.83 6.49
CA VAL A 40 -4.28 -4.98 7.40
C VAL A 40 -4.49 -3.67 8.13
N LEU A 41 -5.71 -3.16 8.09
CA LEU A 41 -6.13 -1.94 8.76
C LEU A 41 -7.06 -2.27 9.94
N ASN A 42 -6.90 -1.53 11.04
CA ASN A 42 -7.95 -1.37 12.04
C ASN A 42 -8.66 -0.04 11.75
N VAL A 43 -9.98 -0.10 11.66
CA VAL A 43 -10.84 1.04 11.33
C VAL A 43 -11.73 1.34 12.53
N ALA A 44 -11.61 2.56 13.04
CA ALA A 44 -12.33 3.08 14.19
C ALA A 44 -13.01 4.41 13.83
N PRO A 45 -14.17 4.38 13.15
CA PRO A 45 -14.88 5.58 12.75
C PRO A 45 -15.20 6.48 13.95
N PRO A 46 -15.02 7.80 13.85
CA PRO A 46 -15.38 8.71 14.93
C PRO A 46 -16.89 8.62 15.19
N PRO A 47 -17.36 8.90 16.42
CA PRO A 47 -18.79 8.82 16.76
C PRO A 47 -19.69 9.69 15.86
N SER A 48 -19.13 10.76 15.29
CA SER A 48 -19.79 11.70 14.37
C SER A 48 -19.80 11.25 12.90
N ALA A 49 -19.16 10.12 12.56
CA ALA A 49 -19.10 9.63 11.18
C ALA A 49 -20.47 9.14 10.69
N PRO A 50 -20.97 9.64 9.54
CA PRO A 50 -22.18 9.11 8.92
C PRO A 50 -22.06 7.61 8.66
N GLY A 51 -23.10 6.85 9.01
CA GLY A 51 -23.11 5.40 8.79
C GLY A 51 -22.06 4.61 9.58
N ARG A 52 -21.33 5.23 10.52
CA ARG A 52 -20.20 4.62 11.25
C ARG A 52 -19.16 4.05 10.27
N MET A 53 -18.79 4.86 9.28
CA MET A 53 -17.79 4.52 8.26
C MET A 53 -16.74 5.61 8.13
N VAL A 54 -15.53 5.21 7.72
CA VAL A 54 -14.46 6.13 7.33
C VAL A 54 -14.43 6.23 5.81
N ASN A 55 -14.63 7.45 5.28
CA ASN A 55 -14.69 7.67 3.84
C ASN A 55 -13.30 7.93 3.25
N ARG A 56 -13.11 7.50 1.99
CA ARG A 56 -11.96 7.88 1.16
C ARG A 56 -10.63 7.53 1.84
N VAL A 57 -10.48 6.28 2.26
CA VAL A 57 -9.26 5.78 2.90
C VAL A 57 -8.24 5.44 1.84
N ARG A 58 -7.21 6.27 1.70
CA ARG A 58 -6.07 6.04 0.82
C ARG A 58 -4.98 5.27 1.57
N VAL A 59 -4.49 4.21 0.94
CA VAL A 59 -3.35 3.41 1.37
C VAL A 59 -2.27 3.54 0.31
N ALA A 60 -1.16 4.17 0.66
CA ALA A 60 0.02 4.26 -0.20
C ALA A 60 1.10 3.32 0.34
N LEU A 61 1.46 2.31 -0.46
CA LEU A 61 2.50 1.35 -0.13
C LEU A 61 3.76 1.65 -0.94
N ALA A 62 4.90 1.71 -0.26
CA ALA A 62 6.21 1.67 -0.89
C ALA A 62 7.02 0.50 -0.30
N ILE A 63 7.68 -0.27 -1.16
CA ILE A 63 8.53 -1.41 -0.79
C ILE A 63 9.91 -1.27 -1.44
N GLY A 64 10.95 -1.71 -0.72
CA GLY A 64 12.33 -1.76 -1.19
C GLY A 64 12.91 -3.16 -1.04
N TRP A 65 13.36 -3.72 -2.14
CA TRP A 65 13.98 -5.04 -2.23
C TRP A 65 15.47 -4.94 -2.44
N GLU A 66 16.27 -5.55 -1.54
CA GLU A 66 17.68 -5.81 -1.84
C GLU A 66 17.76 -6.93 -2.88
N LEU A 67 18.24 -6.61 -4.07
CA LEU A 67 18.41 -7.58 -5.15
C LEU A 67 19.75 -8.32 -5.02
N PRO A 68 19.82 -9.60 -5.43
CA PRO A 68 21.08 -10.31 -5.49
C PRO A 68 22.04 -9.60 -6.45
N ALA A 69 23.31 -9.52 -6.05
CA ALA A 69 24.39 -9.01 -6.88
C ALA A 69 25.29 -10.18 -7.32
N PRO A 70 25.86 -10.14 -8.54
CA PRO A 70 26.93 -11.05 -8.93
C PRO A 70 28.10 -10.98 -7.94
N ALA A 71 28.95 -12.02 -7.90
CA ALA A 71 30.11 -12.05 -7.03
C ALA A 71 31.00 -10.80 -7.25
N GLY A 72 31.25 -10.04 -6.17
CA GLY A 72 31.98 -8.77 -6.22
C GLY A 72 31.15 -7.54 -6.61
N GLY A 73 29.86 -7.71 -6.92
CA GLY A 73 28.93 -6.64 -7.23
C GLY A 73 28.31 -5.97 -6.00
N VAL A 74 27.81 -4.75 -6.19
CA VAL A 74 27.10 -3.99 -5.15
C VAL A 74 25.64 -4.42 -5.12
N ARG A 75 25.12 -4.77 -3.94
CA ARG A 75 23.67 -4.99 -3.75
C ARG A 75 22.93 -3.70 -4.04
N ARG A 76 21.96 -3.77 -4.95
CA ARG A 76 21.08 -2.65 -5.28
C ARG A 76 19.73 -2.82 -4.60
N VAL A 77 19.11 -1.71 -4.23
CA VAL A 77 17.73 -1.71 -3.76
C VAL A 77 16.84 -1.30 -4.92
N GLU A 78 15.86 -2.14 -5.22
CA GLU A 78 14.80 -1.84 -6.18
C GLU A 78 13.55 -1.39 -5.43
N TYR A 79 12.92 -0.31 -5.89
CA TYR A 79 11.80 0.31 -5.18
C TYR A 79 10.53 0.23 -6.00
N TYR A 80 9.44 -0.18 -5.35
CA TYR A 80 8.12 -0.26 -5.98
C TYR A 80 7.12 0.49 -5.12
N ARG A 81 6.16 1.18 -5.76
CA ARG A 81 5.10 1.90 -5.08
C ARG A 81 3.75 1.72 -5.75
N ALA A 82 2.71 1.79 -4.95
CA ALA A 82 1.33 1.72 -5.41
C ALA A 82 0.42 2.43 -4.41
N GLU A 83 -0.73 2.88 -4.90
CA GLU A 83 -1.76 3.49 -4.07
C GLU A 83 -3.11 2.85 -4.37
N ALA A 84 -3.92 2.67 -3.32
CA ALA A 84 -5.30 2.25 -3.42
C ALA A 84 -6.16 3.18 -2.56
N GLU A 85 -7.30 3.62 -3.07
CA GLU A 85 -8.25 4.42 -2.30
C GLU A 85 -9.56 3.64 -2.14
N CYS A 86 -9.89 3.28 -0.90
CA CYS A 86 -11.17 2.67 -0.56
C CYS A 86 -12.27 3.73 -0.58
N VAL A 87 -13.45 3.38 -1.10
CA VAL A 87 -14.63 4.26 -1.12
C VAL A 87 -15.04 4.63 0.31
N ALA A 88 -15.26 3.63 1.14
CA ALA A 88 -15.54 3.73 2.56
C ALA A 88 -15.15 2.42 3.25
N LEU A 89 -14.79 2.49 4.53
CA LEU A 89 -14.50 1.33 5.38
C LEU A 89 -15.41 1.34 6.61
N GLU A 90 -15.97 0.19 6.95
CA GLU A 90 -16.73 -0.03 8.18
C GLU A 90 -15.80 -0.19 9.39
N ALA A 91 -16.36 -0.05 10.60
CA ALA A 91 -15.64 -0.35 11.83
C ALA A 91 -15.14 -1.81 11.85
N GLY A 92 -13.91 -2.01 12.31
CA GLY A 92 -13.29 -3.33 12.42
C GLY A 92 -12.08 -3.49 11.49
N ARG A 93 -11.88 -4.71 10.98
CA ARG A 93 -10.71 -5.06 10.18
C ARG A 93 -11.01 -4.92 8.70
N ALA A 94 -10.08 -4.30 7.96
CA ALA A 94 -10.10 -4.27 6.51
C ALA A 94 -8.73 -4.68 5.96
N ASP A 95 -8.71 -5.38 4.82
CA ASP A 95 -7.47 -5.81 4.17
C ASP A 95 -7.35 -5.14 2.78
N VAL A 96 -6.23 -4.48 2.52
CA VAL A 96 -5.89 -3.87 1.23
C VAL A 96 -4.67 -4.57 0.67
N ARG A 97 -4.75 -5.07 -0.56
CA ARG A 97 -3.73 -5.95 -1.14
C ARG A 97 -3.08 -5.32 -2.36
N PHE A 98 -1.78 -5.54 -2.46
CA PHE A 98 -0.93 -5.13 -3.56
C PHE A 98 -0.10 -6.30 -4.07
N TYR A 99 0.22 -6.28 -5.36
CA TYR A 99 0.82 -7.42 -6.04
C TYR A 99 1.94 -7.02 -6.97
N LEU A 100 3.01 -7.83 -7.03
CA LEU A 100 3.97 -7.77 -8.14
C LEU A 100 3.74 -8.98 -9.07
N PRO A 101 3.75 -8.76 -10.40
CA PRO A 101 3.62 -9.81 -11.38
C PRO A 101 4.73 -10.87 -11.32
N PRO A 102 4.38 -12.14 -11.62
CA PRO A 102 5.11 -13.06 -12.46
C PRO A 102 6.59 -12.83 -12.68
N GLU A 103 6.74 -12.00 -13.69
CA GLU A 103 7.91 -11.70 -14.45
C GLU A 103 8.92 -10.97 -13.57
N LEU A 104 8.43 -10.07 -12.69
CA LEU A 104 9.28 -9.35 -11.74
C LEU A 104 9.76 -10.26 -10.62
N VAL A 105 8.86 -11.07 -10.06
CA VAL A 105 9.22 -12.03 -9.00
C VAL A 105 10.34 -12.95 -9.49
N LYS A 106 10.25 -13.43 -10.74
CA LYS A 106 11.29 -14.27 -11.37
C LYS A 106 12.55 -13.50 -11.71
N ARG A 107 12.43 -12.38 -12.44
CA ARG A 107 13.57 -11.57 -12.93
C ARG A 107 14.46 -11.13 -11.78
N ASP A 108 13.85 -10.68 -10.70
CA ASP A 108 14.53 -10.06 -9.57
C ASP A 108 14.75 -11.05 -8.41
N GLN A 109 14.34 -12.32 -8.57
CA GLN A 109 14.45 -13.38 -7.57
C GLN A 109 13.88 -12.95 -6.20
N LEU A 110 12.67 -12.39 -6.23
CA LEU A 110 12.03 -11.85 -5.03
C LEU A 110 11.57 -13.00 -4.13
N HIS A 111 12.29 -13.21 -3.03
CA HIS A 111 12.02 -14.28 -2.06
C HIS A 111 11.81 -13.73 -0.65
N GLY A 112 10.79 -14.24 0.05
CA GLY A 112 10.51 -13.85 1.43
C GLY A 112 9.85 -12.48 1.54
N SER A 113 10.39 -11.62 2.40
CA SER A 113 9.85 -10.29 2.69
C SER A 113 10.81 -9.18 2.23
N PRO A 114 10.28 -8.04 1.73
CA PRO A 114 11.10 -6.89 1.39
C PRO A 114 11.85 -6.36 2.61
N LYS A 115 13.08 -5.87 2.40
CA LYS A 115 13.94 -5.34 3.45
C LYS A 115 13.36 -4.05 4.04
N PHE A 116 12.77 -3.22 3.19
CA PHE A 116 12.24 -1.92 3.53
C PHE A 116 10.79 -1.80 3.05
N TRP A 117 9.95 -1.14 3.84
CA TRP A 117 8.58 -0.83 3.45
C TRP A 117 8.02 0.30 4.31
N THR A 118 7.11 1.08 3.74
CA THR A 118 6.29 2.07 4.43
C THR A 118 4.86 2.02 3.93
N VAL A 119 3.92 2.28 4.82
CA VAL A 119 2.51 2.51 4.52
C VAL A 119 2.15 3.91 4.99
N ASP A 120 1.71 4.75 4.08
CA ASP A 120 1.19 6.08 4.39
C ASP A 120 -0.33 6.04 4.20
N LEU A 121 -1.06 6.48 5.23
CA LEU A 121 -2.53 6.49 5.25
C LEU A 121 -3.08 7.90 5.10
N ALA A 122 -4.22 8.03 4.45
CA ALA A 122 -5.04 9.25 4.49
C ALA A 122 -6.52 8.89 4.52
N ALA A 123 -7.34 9.70 5.20
CA ALA A 123 -8.80 9.55 5.22
C ALA A 123 -9.45 10.90 4.89
N GLY A 124 -10.43 10.92 3.98
CA GLY A 124 -11.07 12.16 3.54
C GLY A 124 -10.09 13.18 2.93
N GLY A 125 -8.97 12.73 2.37
CA GLY A 125 -7.90 13.60 1.85
C GLY A 125 -6.89 14.11 2.88
N ARG A 126 -7.12 13.86 4.18
CA ARG A 126 -6.19 14.23 5.27
C ARG A 126 -5.22 13.09 5.56
N ALA A 127 -3.92 13.38 5.59
CA ALA A 127 -2.91 12.41 6.02
C ALA A 127 -3.14 12.00 7.49
N LEU A 128 -3.03 10.71 7.76
CA LEU A 128 -3.07 10.16 9.11
C LEU A 128 -1.64 9.95 9.63
N PRO A 129 -1.38 10.17 10.92
CA PRO A 129 -0.08 9.86 11.52
C PRO A 129 0.31 8.41 11.32
N ALA A 130 1.57 8.18 10.95
CA ALA A 130 2.07 6.82 10.79
C ALA A 130 2.28 6.15 12.16
N THR A 131 1.80 4.92 12.29
CA THR A 131 2.09 4.05 13.44
C THR A 131 3.43 3.32 13.23
N ARG A 132 4.00 2.73 14.30
CA ARG A 132 5.23 1.91 14.17
C ARG A 132 5.04 0.71 13.23
N THR A 133 3.84 0.14 13.20
CA THR A 133 3.43 -0.96 12.33
C THR A 133 3.24 -0.55 10.88
N ALA A 134 3.34 0.74 10.56
CA ALA A 134 3.26 1.27 9.20
C ALA A 134 4.64 1.36 8.52
N SER A 135 5.72 0.83 9.11
CA SER A 135 7.04 0.78 8.47
C SER A 135 7.88 -0.40 8.92
N ALA A 136 8.85 -0.79 8.10
CA ALA A 136 9.89 -1.74 8.48
C ALA A 136 10.63 -1.25 9.74
N ALA A 137 11.03 -2.17 10.62
CA ALA A 137 11.65 -1.83 11.91
C ALA A 137 12.83 -0.85 11.81
N PRO A 138 13.77 -0.97 10.83
CA PRO A 138 14.85 0.00 10.68
C PRO A 138 14.36 1.42 10.34
N LEU A 139 13.28 1.53 9.56
CA LEU A 139 12.70 2.83 9.18
C LEU A 139 11.83 3.42 10.30
N ALA A 140 11.19 2.56 11.11
CA ALA A 140 10.41 3.00 12.27
C ALA A 140 11.29 3.54 13.40
N ALA A 141 12.55 3.09 13.48
CA ALA A 141 13.52 3.53 14.48
C ALA A 141 14.21 4.86 14.14
N ASP A 142 14.34 5.19 12.85
CA ASP A 142 15.06 6.38 12.39
C ASP A 142 14.24 7.19 11.36
N PRO A 143 13.72 8.37 11.73
CA PRO A 143 13.01 9.27 10.82
C PRO A 143 13.84 9.73 9.62
N ALA A 144 15.16 9.87 9.75
CA ALA A 144 16.03 10.26 8.65
C ALA A 144 16.14 9.13 7.61
N ALA A 145 16.33 7.88 8.07
CA ALA A 145 16.28 6.70 7.21
C ALA A 145 14.92 6.55 6.50
N ARG A 146 13.79 6.78 7.22
CA ARG A 146 12.46 6.78 6.60
C ARG A 146 12.35 7.83 5.50
N ARG A 147 12.79 9.06 5.75
CA ARG A 147 12.75 10.14 4.76
C ARG A 147 13.62 9.82 3.54
N ALA A 148 14.82 9.29 3.75
CA ALA A 148 15.71 8.86 2.66
C ALA A 148 15.06 7.76 1.81
N PHE A 149 14.41 6.78 2.45
CA PHE A 149 13.66 5.74 1.76
C PHE A 149 12.52 6.32 0.91
N GLN A 150 11.73 7.25 1.45
CA GLN A 150 10.62 7.89 0.71
C GLN A 150 11.11 8.69 -0.51
N ILE A 151 12.25 9.40 -0.37
CA ILE A 151 12.89 10.11 -1.49
C ILE A 151 13.34 9.11 -2.56
N ALA A 152 14.02 8.02 -2.19
CA ALA A 152 14.48 7.00 -3.13
C ALA A 152 13.31 6.31 -3.85
N ALA A 153 12.25 5.95 -3.12
CA ALA A 153 11.05 5.34 -3.70
C ALA A 153 10.33 6.29 -4.68
N THR A 154 10.34 7.59 -4.41
CA THR A 154 9.78 8.60 -5.32
C THR A 154 10.65 8.79 -6.56
N ALA A 155 11.98 8.81 -6.40
CA ALA A 155 12.91 8.91 -7.52
C ALA A 155 12.87 7.70 -8.45
N ALA A 156 12.60 6.50 -7.92
CA ALA A 156 12.45 5.27 -8.69
C ALA A 156 11.08 5.14 -9.40
N ALA A 157 10.10 5.97 -9.03
CA ALA A 157 8.73 5.86 -9.52
C ALA A 157 8.62 5.83 -11.05
N PRO A 158 9.29 6.69 -11.85
CA PRO A 158 9.11 6.69 -13.30
C PRO A 158 9.46 5.37 -14.00
N ALA A 159 10.41 4.60 -13.45
CA ALA A 159 10.84 3.33 -14.03
C ALA A 159 9.95 2.15 -13.63
N ASN A 160 9.31 2.24 -12.46
CA ASN A 160 8.57 1.15 -11.83
C ASN A 160 7.08 1.45 -11.63
N ASP A 161 6.58 2.54 -12.21
CA ASP A 161 5.18 2.95 -12.08
C ASP A 161 4.26 1.87 -12.66
N GLY A 162 3.18 1.58 -11.94
CA GLY A 162 2.22 0.53 -12.32
C GLY A 162 2.71 -0.92 -12.21
N LEU A 163 3.95 -1.16 -11.80
CA LEU A 163 4.48 -2.52 -11.60
C LEU A 163 3.95 -3.17 -10.31
N LEU A 164 3.90 -2.41 -9.21
CA LEU A 164 3.17 -2.81 -8.01
C LEU A 164 1.70 -2.42 -8.20
N GLN A 165 0.83 -3.41 -8.15
CA GLN A 165 -0.56 -3.25 -8.56
C GLN A 165 -1.48 -3.43 -7.35
N PRO A 166 -2.40 -2.49 -7.06
CA PRO A 166 -3.48 -2.77 -6.14
C PRO A 166 -4.39 -3.88 -6.70
N GLN A 167 -5.03 -4.63 -5.81
CA GLN A 167 -5.80 -5.84 -6.14
C GLN A 167 -6.78 -5.66 -7.32
N TYR A 168 -7.42 -4.51 -7.47
CA TYR A 168 -8.40 -4.28 -8.54
C TYR A 168 -7.79 -4.15 -9.94
N LEU A 169 -6.46 -4.08 -10.07
CA LEU A 169 -5.74 -4.07 -11.35
C LEU A 169 -5.11 -5.43 -11.69
N THR A 170 -5.27 -6.45 -10.85
CA THR A 170 -4.73 -7.79 -11.15
C THR A 170 -5.68 -8.58 -12.06
N PRO A 171 -5.17 -9.54 -12.85
CA PRO A 171 -6.00 -10.34 -13.75
C PRO A 171 -7.01 -11.24 -13.00
N PHE A 172 -6.87 -11.39 -11.69
CA PHE A 172 -7.73 -12.20 -10.83
C PHE A 172 -8.59 -11.37 -9.86
N ALA A 173 -8.73 -10.07 -10.10
CA ALA A 173 -9.46 -9.15 -9.23
C ALA A 173 -10.90 -9.61 -8.93
N LEU A 174 -11.60 -10.18 -9.92
CA LEU A 174 -13.00 -10.59 -9.82
C LEU A 174 -13.20 -11.94 -9.10
N GLU A 175 -12.13 -12.72 -8.98
CA GLU A 175 -12.19 -14.11 -8.52
C GLU A 175 -11.64 -14.26 -7.11
N TYR A 176 -11.42 -13.14 -6.43
CA TYR A 176 -10.77 -13.14 -5.14
C TYR A 176 -11.71 -13.66 -4.05
N PRO A 177 -11.35 -14.76 -3.35
CA PRO A 177 -12.26 -15.41 -2.41
C PRO A 177 -12.36 -14.68 -1.06
N ARG A 178 -11.45 -13.74 -0.77
CA ARG A 178 -11.40 -13.01 0.50
C ARG A 178 -12.13 -11.67 0.40
N ALA A 179 -12.64 -11.21 1.55
CA ALA A 179 -13.22 -9.87 1.68
C ALA A 179 -12.24 -8.81 1.15
N THR A 180 -12.76 -7.95 0.28
CA THR A 180 -12.00 -6.93 -0.44
C THR A 180 -12.81 -5.64 -0.41
N PRO A 181 -12.24 -4.51 0.02
CA PRO A 181 -12.91 -3.22 -0.02
C PRO A 181 -13.30 -2.82 -1.45
N ASN A 182 -14.30 -1.95 -1.56
CA ASN A 182 -14.58 -1.27 -2.81
C ASN A 182 -13.59 -0.11 -3.00
N PHE A 183 -13.00 -0.01 -4.19
CA PHE A 183 -11.98 0.97 -4.50
C PHE A 183 -12.47 2.05 -5.47
N VAL A 184 -11.98 3.27 -5.26
CA VAL A 184 -12.11 4.39 -6.20
C VAL A 184 -11.15 4.13 -7.36
N ARG A 185 -11.69 3.87 -8.54
CA ARG A 185 -10.90 3.70 -9.77
C ARG A 185 -10.68 5.05 -10.43
N ARG A 186 -9.52 5.65 -10.17
CA ARG A 186 -9.06 6.85 -10.87
C ARG A 186 -8.34 6.41 -12.15
N GLU A 187 -9.06 5.82 -13.08
CA GLU A 187 -8.52 5.64 -14.41
C GLU A 187 -8.34 7.03 -15.04
N ALA A 188 -7.21 7.23 -15.73
CA ALA A 188 -6.86 8.51 -16.31
C ALA A 188 -8.02 9.03 -17.17
N ALA A 189 -8.73 10.03 -16.66
CA ALA A 189 -9.59 10.88 -17.45
C ALA A 189 -8.69 11.69 -18.40
N ALA A 190 -8.24 11.04 -19.47
CA ALA A 190 -7.58 11.66 -20.60
C ALA A 190 -7.99 10.93 -21.87
N PHE A 191 -9.31 10.79 -22.09
CA PHE A 191 -9.78 10.84 -23.46
C PHE A 191 -9.64 12.30 -23.91
N HIS A 192 -8.48 12.64 -24.48
CA HIS A 192 -8.36 13.84 -25.31
C HIS A 192 -8.94 13.48 -26.67
N PRO A 193 -10.15 13.93 -27.04
CA PRO A 193 -10.53 13.85 -28.44
C PRO A 193 -9.51 14.67 -29.22
N ALA A 194 -8.82 14.02 -30.16
CA ALA A 194 -7.96 14.71 -31.10
C ALA A 194 -8.79 15.84 -31.73
N ARG A 195 -8.38 17.10 -31.51
CA ARG A 195 -8.92 18.21 -32.27
C ARG A 195 -8.51 17.97 -33.73
N ALA A 196 -9.43 17.44 -34.53
CA ALA A 196 -9.35 17.60 -35.97
C ALA A 196 -9.31 19.10 -36.23
N SER A 197 -8.15 19.61 -36.64
CA SER A 197 -8.04 20.96 -37.16
C SER A 197 -8.39 20.92 -38.66
N PRO A 198 -9.11 21.93 -39.17
CA PRO A 198 -9.60 21.97 -40.55
C PRO A 198 -8.48 22.12 -41.59
#